data_AF-A0A9E8RV19-F1
#
_entry.id   AF-A0A9E8RV19-F1
#
_cell.length_a   1.000
_cell.length_b   1.000
_cell.length_c   1.000
_cell.angle_alpha   90.00
_cell.angle_beta   90.00
_cell.angle_gamma   90.00
#
_symmetry.space_group_name_H-M   'P 1'
#
loop_
_entity.id
_entity.type
_entity.pdbx_description
1 polymer ?
#
loop_
_entity_poly.entity_id
_entity_poly.type
_entity_poly.pdbx_seq_one_letter_code
_entity_poly.pdbx_strand_id
1 'polypeptide(L)'
;MIQFERKSQKRLFGLPLWHINIGYGRTAKGIIAIGLSAKGIVSIGFLSLGIFSLGFLSLGIFTLSLIAMGLLSIGVISGGLVSLGTISIGIVSVGALSIGSFSVGALAIGKYFAMGDHAHALIALGDTKAVGSIYQKLGELTEQDVILIKHLLDENVPSYLSWAKDFIKLFL
;
A
#
# COMPACT_ATOMS: atom_id res chain seq x y z
N MET A 1 20.11 2.79 -32.28
CA MET A 1 19.53 2.68 -30.92
C MET A 1 20.34 3.55 -29.98
N ILE A 2 19.72 4.56 -29.37
CA ILE A 2 20.39 5.46 -28.43
C ILE A 2 20.65 4.66 -27.14
N GLN A 3 21.91 4.38 -26.83
CA GLN A 3 22.33 3.73 -25.60
C GLN A 3 23.06 4.77 -24.75
N PHE A 4 22.46 5.16 -23.62
CA PHE A 4 23.08 6.07 -22.67
C PHE A 4 23.34 5.34 -21.37
N GLU A 5 24.61 5.16 -21.03
CA GLU A 5 25.06 4.57 -19.78
C GLU A 5 26.05 5.51 -19.11
N ARG A 6 25.70 5.98 -17.91
CA ARG A 6 26.56 6.87 -17.13
C ARG A 6 26.57 6.41 -15.67
N LYS A 7 27.78 6.32 -15.11
CA LYS A 7 28.04 5.81 -13.76
C LYS A 7 28.93 6.78 -13.00
N SER A 8 28.70 6.88 -11.69
CA SER A 8 29.63 7.57 -10.80
C SER A 8 30.99 6.86 -10.74
N GLN A 9 32.08 7.63 -10.64
CA GLN A 9 33.42 7.11 -10.36
C GLN A 9 33.56 6.64 -8.91
N LYS A 10 32.86 7.29 -7.97
CA LYS A 10 32.85 6.88 -6.56
C LYS A 10 31.94 5.65 -6.39
N ARG A 11 32.52 4.58 -5.86
CA ARG A 11 31.82 3.34 -5.49
C ARG A 11 31.71 3.25 -3.98
N LEU A 12 30.53 2.93 -3.48
CA LEU A 12 30.28 2.60 -2.08
C LEU A 12 29.86 1.14 -2.03
N PHE A 13 30.53 0.31 -1.20
CA PHE A 13 30.29 -1.14 -1.12
C PHE A 13 30.30 -1.87 -2.49
N GLY A 14 31.15 -1.45 -3.42
CA GLY A 14 31.22 -2.03 -4.76
C GLY A 14 30.11 -1.60 -5.73
N LEU A 15 29.15 -0.78 -5.28
CA LEU A 15 28.07 -0.20 -6.10
C LEU A 15 28.39 1.26 -6.47
N PRO A 16 28.11 1.70 -7.71
CA PRO A 16 28.23 3.12 -8.05
C PRO A 16 27.18 3.93 -7.27
N LEU A 17 27.54 5.13 -6.80
CA LEU A 17 26.61 6.04 -6.12
C LEU A 17 25.35 6.30 -6.95
N TRP A 18 25.54 6.53 -8.25
CA TRP A 18 24.45 6.64 -9.19
C TRP A 18 24.81 5.93 -10.49
N HIS A 19 23.81 5.32 -11.10
CA HIS A 19 23.93 4.62 -12.37
C HIS A 19 22.66 4.89 -13.18
N ILE A 20 22.84 5.61 -14.29
CA ILE A 20 21.80 5.87 -15.27
C ILE A 20 22.06 4.93 -16.45
N ASN A 21 21.08 4.08 -16.78
CA ASN A 21 21.15 3.18 -17.92
C ASN A 21 19.83 3.19 -18.69
N ILE A 22 19.82 3.82 -19.86
CA ILE A 22 18.66 3.92 -20.75
C ILE A 22 18.85 2.97 -21.95
N GLY A 23 19.47 1.81 -21.71
CA GLY A 23 19.66 0.76 -22.72
C GLY A 23 18.61 -0.33 -22.62
N TYR A 24 18.12 -0.80 -23.76
CA TYR A 24 17.24 -1.98 -23.81
C TYR A 24 18.01 -3.23 -23.34
N GLY A 25 17.41 -4.02 -22.44
CA GLY A 25 18.02 -5.24 -21.89
C GLY A 25 19.13 -5.02 -20.85
N ARG A 26 19.36 -3.80 -20.38
CA ARG A 26 20.35 -3.50 -19.33
C ARG A 26 19.69 -3.05 -18.03
N THR A 27 20.26 -3.48 -16.91
CA THR A 27 19.80 -3.11 -15.57
C THR A 27 20.73 -2.07 -14.95
N ALA A 28 20.20 -0.90 -14.62
CA ALA A 28 20.87 0.06 -13.77
C ALA A 28 21.01 -0.51 -12.34
N LYS A 29 22.24 -0.57 -11.83
CA LYS A 29 22.57 -1.02 -10.47
C LYS A 29 23.37 0.05 -9.75
N GLY A 30 22.92 0.50 -8.59
CA GLY A 30 23.59 1.54 -7.78
C GLY A 30 22.79 1.91 -6.54
N ILE A 31 23.27 2.89 -5.77
CA ILE A 31 22.46 3.48 -4.68
C ILE A 31 21.26 4.20 -5.29
N ILE A 32 21.52 5.04 -6.30
CA ILE A 32 20.51 5.66 -7.15
C ILE A 32 20.59 5.01 -8.54
N ALA A 33 19.56 4.25 -8.91
CA ALA A 33 19.47 3.57 -10.20
C ALA A 33 18.35 4.19 -11.04
N ILE A 34 18.67 4.66 -12.24
CA ILE A 34 17.68 5.22 -13.18
C ILE A 34 17.80 4.46 -14.50
N GLY A 35 16.71 3.88 -14.99
CA GLY A 35 16.74 3.14 -16.25
C GLY A 35 15.47 2.36 -16.55
N LEU A 36 15.44 1.65 -17.68
CA LEU A 36 14.29 0.78 -18.00
C LEU A 36 14.09 -0.29 -16.92
N SER A 37 15.20 -0.89 -16.45
CA SER A 37 15.25 -1.76 -15.29
C SER A 37 16.24 -1.19 -14.27
N ALA A 38 15.78 -0.86 -13.07
CA ALA A 38 16.57 -0.23 -12.02
C ALA A 38 16.56 -1.09 -10.75
N LYS A 39 17.75 -1.39 -10.21
CA LYS A 39 17.95 -2.09 -8.93
C LYS A 39 18.84 -1.26 -8.02
N GLY A 40 18.31 -0.78 -6.90
CA GLY A 40 19.07 0.10 -6.02
C GLY A 40 18.37 0.42 -4.71
N ILE A 41 18.93 1.35 -3.92
CA ILE A 41 18.22 1.88 -2.75
C ILE A 41 17.08 2.78 -3.22
N VAL A 42 17.38 3.67 -4.15
CA VAL A 42 16.41 4.48 -4.90
C VAL A 42 16.43 4.00 -6.35
N SER A 43 15.31 3.50 -6.84
CA SER A 43 15.17 2.95 -8.19
C SER A 43 14.05 3.66 -8.95
N ILE A 44 14.37 4.20 -10.12
CA ILE A 44 13.44 4.93 -10.98
C ILE A 44 13.48 4.31 -12.37
N GLY A 45 12.34 3.81 -12.85
CA GLY A 45 12.33 3.05 -14.09
C GLY A 45 11.00 2.46 -14.47
N PHE A 46 10.97 1.68 -15.56
CA PHE A 46 9.79 0.89 -15.90
C PHE A 46 9.64 -0.29 -14.91
N LEU A 47 10.77 -0.97 -14.64
CA LEU A 47 10.89 -2.04 -13.66
C LEU A 47 11.84 -1.58 -12.53
N SER A 48 11.31 -1.34 -11.34
CA SER A 48 12.08 -0.76 -10.22
C SER A 48 12.09 -1.68 -9.01
N LEU A 49 13.28 -2.02 -8.51
CA LEU A 49 13.49 -2.89 -7.36
C LEU A 49 14.42 -2.18 -6.37
N GLY A 50 13.90 -1.88 -5.18
CA GLY A 50 14.66 -1.10 -4.21
C GLY A 50 13.94 -0.81 -2.90
N ILE A 51 14.53 0.04 -2.07
CA ILE A 51 13.87 0.50 -0.84
C ILE A 51 12.80 1.52 -1.21
N PHE A 52 13.19 2.49 -2.05
CA PHE A 52 12.31 3.44 -2.71
C PHE A 52 12.26 3.10 -4.20
N SER A 53 11.08 2.75 -4.71
CA SER A 53 10.90 2.33 -6.10
C SER A 53 9.78 3.12 -6.76
N LEU A 54 10.15 3.82 -7.84
CA LEU A 54 9.25 4.61 -8.68
C LEU A 54 9.21 4.00 -10.08
N GLY A 55 8.01 3.70 -10.58
CA GLY A 55 7.92 3.09 -11.90
C GLY A 55 6.56 2.60 -12.36
N PHE A 56 6.56 1.75 -13.39
CA PHE A 56 5.34 1.06 -13.84
C PHE A 56 5.08 -0.17 -12.96
N LEU A 57 6.11 -1.00 -12.79
CA LEU A 57 6.13 -2.13 -11.87
C LEU A 57 7.26 -1.94 -10.85
N SER A 58 6.89 -1.84 -9.58
CA SER A 58 7.83 -1.59 -8.50
C SER A 58 7.70 -2.59 -7.36
N LEU A 59 8.85 -3.01 -6.84
CA LEU A 59 8.99 -3.84 -5.65
C LEU A 59 9.89 -3.14 -4.64
N GLY A 60 9.45 -3.03 -3.38
CA GLY A 60 10.24 -2.35 -2.37
C GLY A 60 9.60 -2.14 -1.02
N ILE A 61 10.20 -1.29 -0.17
CA ILE A 61 9.59 -0.90 1.11
C ILE A 61 8.56 0.20 0.86
N PHE A 62 8.97 1.23 0.12
CA PHE A 62 8.13 2.33 -0.34
C PHE A 62 8.05 2.28 -1.86
N THR A 63 6.84 2.06 -2.38
CA THR A 63 6.62 1.91 -3.82
C THR A 63 5.52 2.85 -4.30
N LEU A 64 5.82 3.64 -5.33
CA LEU A 64 4.82 4.41 -6.08
C LEU A 64 4.86 3.92 -7.54
N SER A 65 3.83 3.21 -7.97
CA SER A 65 3.78 2.63 -9.31
C SER A 65 2.38 2.19 -9.70
N LEU A 66 2.16 1.86 -10.98
CA LEU A 66 0.90 1.28 -11.43
C LEU A 66 0.61 -0.06 -10.73
N ILE A 67 1.63 -0.92 -10.67
CA ILE A 67 1.61 -2.16 -9.91
C ILE A 67 2.69 -2.05 -8.83
N ALA A 68 2.27 -2.00 -7.58
CA ALA A 68 3.09 -1.68 -6.42
C ALA A 68 3.05 -2.83 -5.40
N MET A 69 4.20 -3.39 -5.06
CA MET A 69 4.31 -4.48 -4.09
C MET A 69 5.37 -4.12 -3.06
N GLY A 70 4.99 -4.06 -1.79
CA GLY A 70 5.88 -3.54 -0.76
C GLY A 70 5.29 -3.42 0.63
N LEU A 71 5.96 -2.71 1.52
CA LEU A 71 5.43 -2.46 2.87
C LEU A 71 4.40 -1.32 2.81
N LEU A 72 4.77 -0.23 2.16
CA LEU A 72 3.95 0.93 1.83
C LEU A 72 3.86 1.04 0.31
N SER A 73 2.69 0.75 -0.23
CA SER A 73 2.47 0.62 -1.67
C SER A 73 1.34 1.53 -2.11
N ILE A 74 1.64 2.46 -3.02
CA ILE A 74 0.62 3.32 -3.66
C ILE A 74 0.62 3.02 -5.15
N GLY A 75 -0.55 2.66 -5.68
CA GLY A 75 -0.69 2.32 -7.09
C GLY A 75 -2.11 2.09 -7.57
N VAL A 76 -2.28 1.58 -8.78
CA VAL A 76 -3.60 1.11 -9.23
C VAL A 76 -3.87 -0.27 -8.67
N ILE A 77 -2.87 -1.14 -8.73
CA ILE A 77 -2.86 -2.45 -8.07
C ILE A 77 -1.75 -2.39 -7.01
N SER A 78 -2.11 -2.49 -5.74
CA SER A 78 -1.19 -2.35 -4.62
C SER A 78 -1.31 -3.51 -3.64
N GLY A 79 -0.18 -4.08 -3.26
CA GLY A 79 -0.08 -5.14 -2.25
C GLY A 79 0.93 -4.75 -1.17
N GLY A 80 0.56 -4.90 0.10
CA GLY A 80 1.50 -4.60 1.17
C GLY A 80 0.96 -4.62 2.59
N LEU A 81 1.73 -4.08 3.54
CA LEU A 81 1.27 -3.86 4.91
C LEU A 81 0.21 -2.74 4.91
N VAL A 82 0.54 -1.65 4.22
CA VAL A 82 -0.35 -0.51 3.95
C VAL A 82 -0.40 -0.33 2.44
N SER A 83 -1.58 -0.52 1.86
CA SER A 83 -1.80 -0.45 0.41
C SER A 83 -2.89 0.57 0.07
N LEU A 84 -2.57 1.44 -0.88
CA LEU A 84 -3.42 2.53 -1.34
C LEU A 84 -3.55 2.40 -2.86
N GLY A 85 -4.76 2.13 -3.36
CA GLY A 85 -4.95 2.00 -4.79
C GLY A 85 -6.33 1.53 -5.21
N THR A 86 -6.62 1.50 -6.51
CA THR A 86 -7.92 1.03 -7.00
C THR A 86 -8.21 -0.39 -6.53
N ILE A 87 -7.23 -1.28 -6.64
CA ILE A 87 -7.21 -2.62 -6.06
C ILE A 87 -6.10 -2.64 -5.02
N SER A 88 -6.47 -2.82 -3.75
CA SER A 88 -5.55 -2.80 -2.63
C SER A 88 -5.71 -4.07 -1.80
N ILE A 89 -4.59 -4.74 -1.52
CA ILE A 89 -4.53 -5.93 -0.67
C ILE A 89 -3.50 -5.68 0.43
N GLY A 90 -3.88 -5.84 1.70
CA GLY A 90 -2.95 -5.62 2.78
C GLY A 90 -3.50 -5.75 4.19
N ILE A 91 -2.74 -5.32 5.21
CA ILE A 91 -3.30 -5.22 6.56
C ILE A 91 -4.22 -4.01 6.64
N VAL A 92 -3.73 -2.85 6.21
CA VAL A 92 -4.53 -1.65 5.99
C VAL A 92 -4.61 -1.42 4.50
N SER A 93 -5.81 -1.51 3.93
CA SER A 93 -6.05 -1.38 2.50
C SER A 93 -7.11 -0.32 2.23
N VAL A 94 -6.81 0.60 1.33
CA VAL A 94 -7.72 1.69 0.95
C VAL A 94 -7.82 1.75 -0.57
N GLY A 95 -9.03 1.62 -1.11
CA GLY A 95 -9.21 1.49 -2.55
C GLY A 95 -10.64 1.43 -3.03
N ALA A 96 -10.85 1.16 -4.32
CA ALA A 96 -12.18 0.82 -4.81
C ALA A 96 -12.54 -0.62 -4.41
N LEU A 97 -11.59 -1.53 -4.59
CA LEU A 97 -11.60 -2.89 -4.06
C LEU A 97 -10.49 -2.99 -3.01
N SER A 98 -10.86 -3.17 -1.75
CA SER A 98 -9.92 -3.29 -0.65
C SER A 98 -10.12 -4.59 0.12
N ILE A 99 -9.05 -5.38 0.25
CA ILE A 99 -9.06 -6.67 0.93
C ILE A 99 -7.96 -6.69 1.97
N GLY A 100 -8.34 -6.90 3.23
CA GLY A 100 -7.37 -6.81 4.31
C GLY A 100 -7.89 -7.07 5.72
N SER A 101 -7.08 -6.71 6.71
CA SER A 101 -7.52 -6.72 8.12
C SER A 101 -8.43 -5.52 8.40
N PHE A 102 -8.04 -4.37 7.86
CA PHE A 102 -8.78 -3.14 7.87
C PHE A 102 -8.88 -2.62 6.42
N SER A 103 -10.11 -2.47 5.95
CA SER A 103 -10.38 -2.17 4.55
C SER A 103 -11.32 -0.97 4.43
N VAL A 104 -10.97 0.00 3.61
CA VAL A 104 -11.84 1.14 3.29
C VAL A 104 -11.98 1.24 1.78
N GLY A 105 -13.20 1.34 1.26
CA GLY A 105 -13.41 1.37 -0.18
C GLY A 105 -14.82 1.10 -0.66
N ALA A 106 -15.07 1.16 -1.96
CA ALA A 106 -16.40 0.86 -2.50
C ALA A 106 -16.82 -0.59 -2.21
N LEU A 107 -15.92 -1.55 -2.44
CA LEU A 107 -16.04 -2.94 -2.00
C LEU A 107 -14.92 -3.25 -1.00
N ALA A 108 -15.26 -3.19 0.28
CA ALA A 108 -14.33 -3.37 1.40
C ALA A 108 -14.56 -4.72 2.09
N ILE A 109 -13.55 -5.59 2.02
CA ILE A 109 -13.55 -6.88 2.71
C ILE A 109 -12.45 -6.84 3.77
N GLY A 110 -12.86 -6.68 5.02
CA GLY A 110 -11.99 -6.58 6.18
C GLY A 110 -12.11 -7.81 7.07
N LYS A 111 -11.05 -8.17 7.80
CA LYS A 111 -11.18 -9.12 8.91
C LYS A 111 -11.80 -8.43 10.13
N TYR A 112 -11.24 -7.30 10.55
CA TYR A 112 -11.67 -6.59 11.77
C TYR A 112 -12.61 -5.43 11.44
N PHE A 113 -12.27 -4.64 10.42
CA PHE A 113 -13.02 -3.44 10.06
C PHE A 113 -13.15 -3.32 8.55
N ALA A 114 -14.35 -3.01 8.07
CA ALA A 114 -14.61 -2.62 6.70
C ALA A 114 -15.53 -1.40 6.66
N MET A 115 -15.18 -0.41 5.85
CA MET A 115 -16.00 0.77 5.60
C MET A 115 -16.13 1.04 4.10
N GLY A 116 -17.35 1.23 3.61
CA GLY A 116 -17.58 1.30 2.17
C GLY A 116 -19.02 1.35 1.72
N ASP A 117 -19.23 1.23 0.41
CA ASP A 117 -20.58 1.05 -0.12
C ASP A 117 -21.08 -0.40 0.16
N HIS A 118 -20.22 -1.37 -0.15
CA HIS A 118 -20.34 -2.77 0.22
C HIS A 118 -19.22 -3.16 1.19
N ALA A 119 -19.55 -3.27 2.47
CA ALA A 119 -18.60 -3.61 3.53
C ALA A 119 -18.86 -5.01 4.11
N HIS A 120 -17.81 -5.80 4.30
CA HIS A 120 -17.86 -7.12 4.93
C HIS A 120 -16.71 -7.30 5.92
N ALA A 121 -16.99 -7.37 7.22
CA ALA A 121 -15.98 -7.55 8.28
C ALA A 121 -16.59 -7.98 9.63
N LEU A 122 -15.79 -8.07 10.70
CA LEU A 122 -16.34 -8.14 12.06
C LEU A 122 -17.15 -6.88 12.39
N ILE A 123 -16.58 -5.70 12.10
CA ILE A 123 -17.23 -4.38 12.19
C ILE A 123 -17.37 -3.84 10.77
N ALA A 124 -18.60 -3.80 10.26
CA ALA A 124 -18.89 -3.37 8.89
C ALA A 124 -19.75 -2.10 8.85
N LEU A 125 -19.28 -1.11 8.11
CA LEU A 125 -19.96 0.16 7.86
C LEU A 125 -20.21 0.28 6.36
N GLY A 126 -21.47 0.12 5.96
CA GLY A 126 -21.88 0.08 4.56
C GLY A 126 -22.79 1.26 4.23
N ASP A 127 -22.76 1.80 3.02
CA ASP A 127 -23.84 2.68 2.56
C ASP A 127 -25.00 1.86 1.97
N THR A 128 -24.72 1.01 0.98
CA THR A 128 -25.72 0.12 0.37
C THR A 128 -25.80 -1.24 1.06
N LYS A 129 -24.68 -1.80 1.52
CA LYS A 129 -24.65 -3.12 2.16
C LYS A 129 -23.53 -3.23 3.19
N ALA A 130 -23.89 -3.58 4.42
CA ALA A 130 -22.95 -3.93 5.48
C ALA A 130 -23.21 -5.35 5.97
N VAL A 131 -22.17 -6.18 6.01
CA VAL A 131 -22.22 -7.53 6.59
C VAL A 131 -21.18 -7.59 7.70
N GLY A 132 -21.66 -7.34 8.92
CA GLY A 132 -20.85 -7.30 10.14
C GLY A 132 -21.21 -8.45 11.05
N SER A 133 -20.25 -9.23 11.54
CA SER A 133 -20.57 -10.31 12.49
C SER A 133 -20.78 -9.81 13.92
N ILE A 134 -20.13 -8.70 14.30
CA ILE A 134 -20.23 -8.09 15.64
C ILE A 134 -21.04 -6.80 15.56
N TYR A 135 -20.73 -5.96 14.58
CA TYR A 135 -21.42 -4.70 14.39
C TYR A 135 -21.60 -4.42 12.90
N GLN A 136 -22.81 -4.03 12.54
CA GLN A 136 -23.15 -3.61 11.19
C GLN A 136 -23.99 -2.34 11.25
N LYS A 137 -23.63 -1.36 10.44
CA LYS A 137 -24.39 -0.12 10.29
C LYS A 137 -24.53 0.22 8.81
N LEU A 138 -25.73 0.66 8.44
CA LEU A 138 -25.97 1.29 7.15
C LEU A 138 -26.15 2.80 7.29
N GLY A 139 -25.51 3.56 6.41
CA GLY A 139 -25.65 5.01 6.30
C GLY A 139 -24.83 5.82 7.32
N GLU A 140 -25.29 7.04 7.63
CA GLU A 140 -24.53 8.01 8.42
C GLU A 140 -24.19 7.52 9.84
N LEU A 141 -22.96 7.82 10.24
CA LEU A 141 -22.43 7.53 11.57
C LEU A 141 -22.86 8.62 12.55
N THR A 142 -23.48 8.21 13.66
CA THR A 142 -23.67 9.12 14.81
C THR A 142 -22.46 9.10 15.73
N GLU A 143 -22.29 10.13 16.56
CA GLU A 143 -21.18 10.18 17.53
C GLU A 143 -21.19 8.99 18.50
N GLN A 144 -22.37 8.47 18.84
CA GLN A 144 -22.52 7.27 19.67
C GLN A 144 -21.99 6.02 18.95
N ASP A 145 -22.26 5.89 17.65
CA ASP A 145 -21.75 4.79 16.83
C ASP A 145 -20.22 4.81 16.79
N VAL A 146 -19.62 6.00 16.63
CA VAL A 146 -18.16 6.18 16.63
C VAL A 146 -17.53 5.71 17.94
N ILE A 147 -18.11 6.06 19.08
CA ILE A 147 -17.62 5.63 20.40
C ILE A 147 -17.71 4.10 20.53
N LEU A 148 -18.83 3.51 20.11
CA LEU A 148 -19.03 2.07 20.15
C LEU A 148 -18.02 1.33 19.24
N ILE A 149 -17.81 1.82 18.01
CA ILE A 149 -16.83 1.26 17.08
C ILE A 149 -15.42 1.30 17.68
N LYS A 150 -15.05 2.43 18.30
CA LYS A 150 -13.74 2.58 18.98
C LYS A 150 -13.56 1.54 20.08
N HIS A 151 -14.61 1.28 20.88
CA HIS A 151 -14.61 0.24 21.92
C HIS A 151 -14.50 -1.18 21.33
N LEU A 152 -15.31 -1.49 20.31
CA LEU A 152 -15.31 -2.81 19.66
C LEU A 152 -13.96 -3.12 18.98
N LEU A 153 -13.31 -2.10 18.43
CA LEU A 153 -11.95 -2.21 17.90
C LEU A 153 -10.92 -2.52 18.99
N ASP A 154 -11.06 -1.95 20.19
CA ASP A 154 -10.14 -2.27 21.30
C ASP A 154 -10.26 -3.70 21.78
N GLU A 155 -11.48 -4.23 21.79
CA GLU A 155 -11.78 -5.58 22.28
C GLU A 155 -11.35 -6.67 21.28
N ASN A 156 -11.57 -6.43 19.98
CA ASN A 156 -11.40 -7.46 18.95
C ASN A 156 -10.07 -7.41 18.21
N VAL A 157 -9.36 -6.28 18.22
CA VAL A 157 -8.08 -6.14 17.51
C VAL A 157 -6.92 -6.57 18.42
N PRO A 158 -6.08 -7.52 17.98
CA PRO A 158 -4.93 -7.96 18.78
C PRO A 158 -3.84 -6.89 18.91
N SER A 159 -3.08 -6.93 20.01
CA SER A 159 -2.10 -5.88 20.37
C SER A 159 -1.03 -5.61 19.30
N TYR A 160 -0.70 -6.57 18.44
CA TYR A 160 0.27 -6.35 17.34
C TYR A 160 -0.28 -5.48 16.20
N LEU A 161 -1.60 -5.26 16.14
CA LEU A 161 -2.28 -4.35 15.20
C LEU A 161 -2.74 -3.05 15.87
N SER A 162 -2.21 -2.73 17.06
CA SER A 162 -2.54 -1.47 17.76
C SER A 162 -2.30 -0.24 16.89
N TRP A 163 -1.19 -0.21 16.14
CA TRP A 163 -0.86 0.88 15.21
C TRP A 163 -1.94 1.10 14.14
N ALA A 164 -2.52 0.02 13.60
CA ALA A 164 -3.54 0.09 12.56
C ALA A 164 -4.90 0.50 13.14
N LYS A 165 -5.20 0.01 14.35
CA LYS A 165 -6.37 0.42 15.12
C LYS A 165 -6.32 1.93 15.41
N ASP A 166 -5.22 2.41 15.96
CA ASP A 166 -5.08 3.83 16.33
C ASP A 166 -5.17 4.74 15.11
N PHE A 167 -4.63 4.31 13.97
CA PHE A 167 -4.81 4.98 12.70
C PHE A 167 -6.28 5.12 12.33
N ILE A 168 -7.06 4.03 12.39
CA ILE A 168 -8.49 4.06 12.02
C ILE A 168 -9.32 4.88 13.00
N LYS A 169 -9.01 4.79 14.30
CA LYS A 169 -9.64 5.62 15.33
C LYS A 169 -9.43 7.12 15.13
N LEU A 170 -8.38 7.52 14.44
CA LEU A 170 -8.11 8.91 14.09
C LEU A 170 -9.00 9.40 12.94
N PHE A 171 -9.44 8.50 12.06
CA PHE A 171 -10.33 8.81 10.93
C PHE A 171 -11.83 8.63 11.24
N LEU A 172 -12.16 8.02 12.38
CA LEU A 172 -13.52 7.85 12.94
C LEU A 172 -13.85 8.96 13.95
#